data_AF-A0A7X6XDA4-F1
#
_entry.id   AF-A0A7X6XDA4-F1
#
_cell.length_a   1.000
_cell.length_b   1.000
_cell.length_c   1.000
_cell.angle_alpha   90.00
_cell.angle_beta   90.00
_cell.angle_gamma   90.00
#
_symmetry.space_group_name_H-M   'P 1'
#
loop_
_entity.id
_entity.type
_entity.pdbx_description
1 polymer ?
#
loop_
_entity_poly.entity_id
_entity_poly.type
_entity_poly.pdbx_seq_one_letter_code
_entity_poly.pdbx_strand_id
1 'polypeptide(L)'
;MKKNAFTLVELLAVIAILAILIIIALPNILKMYNDAQMKVFLQEARNINKAAENSYMASKMATDSPTETIYYFENGVQTTDGNIEMNLTGHKPEHGQLMITATGDTALAFHNGKYCALKFLGSSEIQISKIDREECTLGYSSSDECFITSEEDVQFYRDNGEPYNGGDKFYYDYNDYGPGETAIYQYNFKNPNCSLNVVIPDTINGKTVVAIEEGAFISGAYYYIVQKKALTSVTIPNTVRYIGDYAFRGNNLLTLTIPNSVNTIG
;
A
#
# COMPACT_ATOMS: atom_id res chain seq x y z
N MET A 1 -39.25 39.75 -47.70
CA MET A 1 -38.60 39.48 -46.40
C MET A 1 -37.13 39.90 -46.50
N LYS A 2 -36.70 40.96 -45.80
CA LYS A 2 -35.28 41.32 -45.71
C LYS A 2 -34.59 40.23 -44.88
N LYS A 3 -33.73 39.42 -45.48
CA LYS A 3 -32.81 38.55 -44.72
C LYS A 3 -31.69 39.46 -44.22
N ASN A 4 -31.64 39.70 -42.92
CA ASN A 4 -30.52 40.39 -42.30
C ASN A 4 -29.30 39.47 -42.42
N ALA A 5 -28.48 39.70 -43.44
CA ALA A 5 -27.22 38.98 -43.60
C ALA A 5 -26.21 39.56 -42.61
N PHE A 6 -25.67 38.72 -41.73
CA PHE A 6 -24.57 39.09 -40.84
C PHE A 6 -23.38 39.59 -41.66
N THR A 7 -22.83 40.73 -41.28
CA THR A 7 -21.61 41.25 -41.91
C THR A 7 -20.39 40.45 -41.45
N LEU A 8 -19.36 40.38 -42.28
CA LEU A 8 -18.12 39.68 -41.96
C LEU A 8 -17.45 40.23 -40.68
N VAL A 9 -17.59 41.53 -40.43
CA VAL A 9 -17.05 42.22 -39.25
C VAL A 9 -17.77 41.79 -37.97
N GLU A 10 -19.10 41.68 -38.00
CA GLU A 10 -19.89 41.18 -36.86
C GLU A 10 -19.54 39.72 -36.55
N LEU A 11 -19.36 38.90 -37.58
CA LEU A 11 -18.97 37.50 -37.42
C LEU A 11 -17.59 37.37 -36.76
N LEU A 12 -16.62 38.19 -37.18
CA LEU A 12 -15.28 38.23 -36.59
C LEU A 12 -15.30 38.68 -35.12
N ALA A 13 -16.10 39.69 -34.80
CA ALA A 13 -16.25 40.16 -33.42
C ALA A 13 -16.83 39.07 -32.51
N VAL A 14 -17.85 38.34 -32.98
CA VAL A 14 -18.45 37.23 -32.22
C VAL A 14 -17.43 36.10 -31.99
N ILE A 15 -16.68 35.71 -33.01
CA ILE A 15 -15.66 34.65 -32.89
C ILE A 15 -14.55 35.07 -31.90
N ALA A 16 -14.10 36.32 -31.96
CA ALA A 16 -13.09 36.83 -31.04
C ALA A 16 -13.58 36.80 -29.59
N ILE A 17 -14.83 37.21 -29.33
CA ILE A 17 -15.45 37.15 -28.00
C ILE A 17 -15.57 35.70 -27.52
N LEU A 18 -16.05 34.79 -28.38
CA LEU A 18 -16.18 33.37 -28.04
C LEU A 18 -14.83 32.72 -27.70
N ALA A 19 -13.77 33.04 -28.43
CA ALA A 19 -12.43 32.54 -28.15
C ALA A 19 -11.94 32.96 -26.75
N ILE A 20 -12.16 34.22 -26.37
CA ILE A 20 -11.81 34.74 -25.04
C ILE A 20 -12.62 34.02 -23.95
N LEU A 21 -13.92 33.82 -24.17
CA LEU A 21 -14.79 33.11 -23.22
C LEU A 21 -14.34 31.66 -23.01
N ILE A 22 -13.95 30.95 -24.08
CA ILE A 22 -13.45 29.57 -23.99
C ILE A 22 -12.15 29.51 -23.20
N ILE A 23 -11.21 30.43 -23.44
CA ILE A 23 -9.93 30.49 -22.70
C ILE A 23 -10.15 30.67 -21.20
N ILE A 24 -11.14 31.49 -20.81
CA ILE A 24 -11.48 31.73 -19.40
C ILE A 24 -12.23 30.52 -18.80
N ALA A 25 -13.13 29.90 -19.55
CA ALA A 25 -13.98 28.82 -19.04
C ALA A 25 -13.27 27.47 -18.94
N LEU A 26 -12.38 27.16 -19.89
CA LEU A 26 -11.78 25.83 -20.04
C LEU A 26 -11.02 25.34 -18.79
N PRO A 27 -10.16 26.14 -18.13
CA PRO A 27 -9.46 25.69 -16.92
C PRO A 27 -10.42 25.25 -15.80
N ASN A 28 -11.52 25.99 -15.62
CA ASN A 28 -12.53 25.70 -14.60
C ASN A 28 -13.32 24.43 -14.93
N ILE A 29 -13.69 24.25 -16.22
CA ILE A 29 -14.38 23.04 -16.69
C ILE A 29 -13.47 21.81 -16.51
N LEU A 30 -12.19 21.91 -16.86
CA LEU A 30 -11.23 20.82 -16.70
C LEU A 30 -11.01 20.48 -15.22
N LYS A 31 -10.93 21.48 -14.34
CA LYS A 31 -10.86 21.25 -12.89
C LYS A 31 -12.11 20.53 -12.39
N MET A 32 -13.29 21.02 -12.75
CA MET A 32 -14.58 20.41 -12.38
C MET A 32 -14.68 18.96 -12.87
N TYR A 33 -14.25 18.69 -14.11
CA TYR A 33 -14.22 17.35 -14.67
C TYR A 33 -13.29 16.42 -13.86
N ASN A 34 -12.08 16.87 -13.55
CA ASN A 34 -11.13 16.09 -12.74
C ASN A 34 -11.63 15.86 -11.30
N ASP A 35 -12.28 16.84 -10.70
CA ASP A 35 -12.86 16.73 -9.36
C ASP A 35 -14.04 15.74 -9.34
N ALA A 36 -14.88 15.75 -10.38
CA ALA A 36 -15.98 14.81 -10.53
C ALA A 36 -15.47 13.37 -10.67
N GLN A 37 -14.46 13.15 -11.54
CA GLN A 37 -13.83 11.84 -11.72
C GLN A 37 -13.22 11.31 -10.41
N MET A 38 -12.54 12.16 -9.66
CA MET A 38 -11.98 11.81 -8.35
C MET A 38 -13.07 11.40 -7.35
N LYS A 39 -14.20 12.13 -7.30
CA LYS A 39 -15.32 11.81 -6.40
C LYS A 39 -16.02 10.49 -6.77
N VAL A 40 -16.19 10.23 -8.07
CA VAL A 40 -16.76 8.96 -8.55
C VAL A 40 -15.87 7.80 -8.11
N PHE A 41 -14.56 7.90 -8.35
CA PHE A 41 -13.62 6.86 -7.94
C PHE A 41 -13.60 6.62 -6.42
N LEU A 42 -13.65 7.70 -5.62
CA LEU A 42 -13.78 7.57 -4.16
C LEU A 42 -15.08 6.86 -3.76
N GLN A 43 -16.19 7.15 -4.43
CA GLN A 43 -17.47 6.50 -4.14
C GLN A 43 -17.46 5.02 -4.52
N GLU A 44 -16.81 4.65 -5.62
CA GLU A 44 -16.61 3.25 -6.02
C GLU A 44 -15.83 2.49 -4.93
N ALA A 45 -14.71 3.04 -4.46
CA ALA A 45 -13.93 2.45 -3.37
C ALA A 45 -14.76 2.28 -2.08
N ARG A 46 -15.60 3.28 -1.74
CA ARG A 46 -16.52 3.21 -0.58
C ARG A 46 -17.55 2.09 -0.72
N ASN A 47 -18.14 1.95 -1.91
CA ASN A 47 -19.15 0.93 -2.17
C ASN A 47 -18.56 -0.48 -2.05
N ILE A 48 -17.34 -0.67 -2.57
CA ILE A 48 -16.62 -1.95 -2.47
C ILE A 48 -16.23 -2.25 -1.02
N ASN A 49 -15.72 -1.28 -0.27
CA ASN A 49 -15.43 -1.44 1.15
C ASN A 49 -16.68 -1.89 1.93
N LYS A 50 -17.83 -1.27 1.62
CA LYS A 50 -19.11 -1.64 2.25
C LYS A 50 -19.56 -3.05 1.86
N ALA A 51 -19.34 -3.46 0.62
CA ALA A 51 -19.63 -4.81 0.16
C ALA A 51 -18.77 -5.86 0.90
N ALA A 52 -17.48 -5.57 1.12
CA ALA A 52 -16.59 -6.43 1.91
C ALA A 52 -17.06 -6.57 3.36
N GLU A 53 -17.38 -5.45 4.03
CA GLU A 53 -17.93 -5.48 5.39
C GLU A 53 -19.20 -6.36 5.47
N ASN A 54 -20.12 -6.20 4.51
CA ASN A 54 -21.34 -7.01 4.47
C ASN A 54 -21.06 -8.50 4.21
N SER A 55 -20.06 -8.80 3.36
CA SER A 55 -19.67 -10.17 3.03
C SER A 55 -19.04 -10.89 4.22
N TYR A 56 -18.21 -10.18 5.02
CA TYR A 56 -17.71 -10.71 6.28
C TYR A 56 -18.84 -11.04 7.26
N MET A 57 -19.81 -10.13 7.41
CA MET A 57 -20.96 -10.37 8.29
C MET A 57 -21.76 -11.61 7.86
N ALA A 58 -21.97 -11.81 6.55
CA ALA A 58 -22.60 -13.02 6.03
C ALA A 58 -21.76 -14.29 6.30
N SER A 59 -20.44 -14.22 6.08
CA SER A 59 -19.53 -15.35 6.33
C SER A 59 -19.49 -15.74 7.81
N LYS A 60 -19.49 -14.76 8.73
CA LYS A 60 -19.54 -15.00 10.17
C LYS A 60 -20.84 -15.66 10.62
N MET A 61 -21.94 -15.48 9.88
CA MET A 61 -23.20 -16.19 10.15
C MET A 61 -23.18 -17.63 9.62
N ALA A 62 -22.38 -17.90 8.58
CA ALA A 62 -22.27 -19.22 7.96
C ALA A 62 -21.21 -20.11 8.62
N THR A 63 -20.18 -19.53 9.25
CA THR A 63 -19.05 -20.24 9.86
C THR A 63 -18.61 -19.55 11.15
N ASP A 64 -18.23 -20.32 12.19
CA ASP A 64 -17.74 -19.79 13.47
C ASP A 64 -16.29 -19.26 13.42
N SER A 65 -15.59 -19.38 12.28
CA SER A 65 -14.18 -18.98 12.16
C SER A 65 -13.85 -18.48 10.74
N PRO A 66 -14.29 -17.27 10.37
CA PRO A 66 -13.88 -16.65 9.12
C PRO A 66 -12.36 -16.48 9.12
N THR A 67 -11.71 -16.85 8.02
CA THR A 67 -10.28 -16.59 7.84
C THR A 67 -10.08 -15.23 7.22
N GLU A 68 -8.88 -14.69 7.36
CA GLU A 68 -8.45 -13.56 6.54
C GLU A 68 -8.69 -13.88 5.05
N THR A 69 -9.15 -12.88 4.30
CA THR A 69 -9.41 -13.00 2.88
C THR A 69 -8.87 -11.77 2.15
N ILE A 70 -8.07 -12.00 1.12
CA ILE A 70 -7.51 -10.96 0.26
C ILE A 70 -8.08 -11.13 -1.15
N TYR A 71 -8.60 -10.03 -1.69
CA TYR A 71 -9.04 -9.92 -3.07
C TYR A 71 -8.02 -9.15 -3.87
N TYR A 72 -7.69 -9.66 -5.04
CA TYR A 72 -6.85 -8.99 -6.02
C TYR A 72 -7.69 -8.66 -7.25
N PHE A 73 -7.51 -7.45 -7.78
CA PHE A 73 -8.16 -6.95 -8.97
C PHE A 73 -7.09 -6.67 -10.01
N GLU A 74 -7.19 -7.32 -11.16
CA GLU A 74 -6.30 -7.11 -12.30
C GLU A 74 -7.10 -7.06 -13.59
N ASN A 75 -7.05 -5.91 -14.27
CA ASN A 75 -7.88 -5.60 -15.45
C ASN A 75 -9.38 -5.92 -15.23
N GLY A 76 -9.90 -5.65 -14.03
CA GLY A 76 -11.29 -5.92 -13.66
C GLY A 76 -11.63 -7.40 -13.35
N VAL A 77 -10.64 -8.29 -13.47
CA VAL A 77 -10.75 -9.69 -13.02
C VAL A 77 -10.47 -9.74 -11.53
N GLN A 78 -11.34 -10.41 -10.79
CA GLN A 78 -11.19 -10.63 -9.35
C GLN A 78 -10.63 -12.02 -9.12
N THR A 79 -9.53 -12.11 -8.38
CA THR A 79 -9.07 -13.35 -7.74
C THR A 79 -9.15 -13.19 -6.22
N THR A 80 -9.14 -14.30 -5.50
CA THR A 80 -9.34 -14.28 -4.05
C THR A 80 -8.50 -15.37 -3.41
N ASP A 81 -7.82 -15.01 -2.33
CA ASP A 81 -7.15 -15.93 -1.42
C ASP A 81 -7.87 -15.85 -0.07
N GLY A 82 -8.66 -16.88 0.25
CA GLY A 82 -9.53 -16.93 1.41
C GLY A 82 -10.90 -17.54 1.12
N ASN A 83 -11.78 -17.55 2.13
CA ASN A 83 -13.05 -18.25 2.10
C ASN A 83 -14.29 -17.34 2.16
N ILE A 84 -14.09 -16.03 2.29
CA ILE A 84 -15.20 -15.08 2.24
C ILE A 84 -15.58 -14.89 0.77
N GLU A 85 -16.84 -15.11 0.42
CA GLU A 85 -17.35 -14.79 -0.90
C GLU A 85 -17.91 -13.36 -0.92
N MET A 86 -17.39 -12.52 -1.81
CA MET A 86 -17.90 -11.16 -2.01
C MET A 86 -18.53 -11.03 -3.39
N ASN A 87 -19.83 -10.71 -3.38
CA ASN A 87 -20.60 -10.43 -4.58
C ASN A 87 -20.64 -8.91 -4.85
N LEU A 88 -19.76 -8.46 -5.76
CA LEU A 88 -19.76 -7.07 -6.23
C LEU A 88 -20.82 -6.88 -7.31
N THR A 89 -21.90 -6.18 -6.98
CA THR A 89 -22.86 -5.69 -7.97
C THR A 89 -22.40 -4.34 -8.51
N GLY A 90 -21.93 -4.28 -9.75
CA GLY A 90 -21.54 -3.03 -10.42
C GLY A 90 -20.13 -3.04 -11.02
N HIS A 91 -19.52 -1.86 -11.13
CA HIS A 91 -18.17 -1.67 -11.67
C HIS A 91 -17.13 -2.25 -10.70
N LYS A 92 -16.25 -3.11 -11.20
CA LYS A 92 -15.11 -3.64 -10.46
C LYS A 92 -13.90 -2.72 -10.66
N PRO A 93 -13.01 -2.56 -9.66
CA PRO A 93 -11.75 -1.86 -9.85
C PRO A 93 -10.97 -2.49 -11.00
N GLU A 94 -10.34 -1.66 -11.83
CA GLU A 94 -9.41 -2.18 -12.84
C GLU A 94 -8.21 -2.84 -12.17
N HIS A 95 -7.63 -2.19 -11.15
CA HIS A 95 -6.48 -2.70 -10.43
C HIS A 95 -6.56 -2.43 -8.92
N GLY A 96 -5.95 -3.32 -8.14
CA GLY A 96 -5.71 -3.11 -6.72
C GLY A 96 -6.08 -4.29 -5.85
N GLN A 97 -6.20 -4.05 -4.56
CA GLN A 97 -6.38 -5.08 -3.55
C GLN A 97 -7.38 -4.64 -2.46
N LEU A 98 -8.06 -5.61 -1.87
CA LEU A 98 -8.97 -5.44 -0.74
C LEU A 98 -8.74 -6.57 0.25
N MET A 99 -8.55 -6.25 1.52
CA MET A 99 -8.39 -7.23 2.58
C MET A 99 -9.55 -7.14 3.57
N ILE A 100 -9.95 -8.32 4.05
CA ILE A 100 -10.86 -8.51 5.18
C ILE A 100 -10.10 -9.37 6.20
N THR A 101 -9.84 -8.85 7.40
CA THR A 101 -9.22 -9.62 8.48
C THR A 101 -10.18 -10.68 9.04
N ALA A 102 -9.64 -11.65 9.79
CA ALA A 102 -10.47 -12.60 10.55
C ALA A 102 -11.38 -11.91 11.60
N THR A 103 -11.08 -10.67 12.00
CA THR A 103 -11.91 -9.86 12.89
C THR A 103 -12.99 -9.05 12.16
N GLY A 104 -12.90 -8.91 10.84
CA GLY A 104 -13.83 -8.17 10.00
C GLY A 104 -13.40 -6.75 9.65
N ASP A 105 -12.18 -6.37 10.03
CA ASP A 105 -11.60 -5.09 9.65
C ASP A 105 -11.20 -5.12 8.18
N THR A 106 -11.36 -3.98 7.50
CA THR A 106 -11.10 -3.88 6.07
C THR A 106 -9.99 -2.89 5.75
N ALA A 107 -9.17 -3.24 4.76
CA ALA A 107 -8.19 -2.35 4.14
C ALA A 107 -8.34 -2.43 2.62
N LEU A 108 -8.15 -1.33 1.90
CA LEU A 108 -8.15 -1.33 0.43
C LEU A 108 -7.08 -0.41 -0.18
N ALA A 109 -6.70 -0.75 -1.40
CA ALA A 109 -5.89 0.06 -2.28
C ALA A 109 -6.35 -0.19 -3.70
N PHE A 110 -6.96 0.81 -4.32
CA PHE A 110 -7.42 0.72 -5.70
C PHE A 110 -6.80 1.84 -6.52
N HIS A 111 -6.46 1.56 -7.78
CA HIS A 111 -6.06 2.58 -8.73
C HIS A 111 -6.70 2.41 -10.10
N ASN A 112 -6.92 3.53 -10.79
CA ASN A 112 -7.43 3.60 -12.16
C ASN A 112 -6.45 4.28 -13.12
N GLY A 113 -5.15 4.25 -12.79
CA GLY A 113 -4.08 4.91 -13.55
C GLY A 113 -4.01 6.43 -13.36
N LYS A 114 -4.97 7.05 -12.67
CA LYS A 114 -4.99 8.50 -12.37
C LYS A 114 -5.11 8.83 -10.90
N TYR A 115 -5.92 8.07 -10.16
CA TYR A 115 -6.16 8.26 -8.74
C TYR A 115 -5.84 6.99 -7.95
N CYS A 116 -5.43 7.17 -6.69
CA CYS A 116 -5.29 6.13 -5.70
C CYS A 116 -6.36 6.29 -4.63
N ALA A 117 -7.03 5.21 -4.24
CA ALA A 117 -7.88 5.16 -3.07
C ALA A 117 -7.24 4.21 -2.04
N LEU A 118 -6.91 4.69 -0.85
CA LEU A 118 -6.28 3.92 0.23
C LEU A 118 -7.12 3.93 1.50
N LYS A 119 -7.27 2.78 2.13
CA LYS A 119 -7.75 2.64 3.51
C LYS A 119 -6.89 1.60 4.22
N PHE A 120 -6.30 2.00 5.32
CA PHE A 120 -5.52 1.13 6.19
C PHE A 120 -6.39 0.55 7.30
N LEU A 121 -5.93 -0.55 7.90
CA LEU A 121 -6.57 -1.12 9.10
C LEU A 121 -6.61 -0.07 10.22
N GLY A 122 -7.74 -0.02 10.94
CA GLY A 122 -7.99 0.99 11.97
C GLY A 122 -8.40 2.38 11.44
N SER A 123 -8.31 2.64 10.13
CA SER A 123 -8.84 3.89 9.54
C SER A 123 -10.34 3.80 9.29
N SER A 124 -11.07 4.85 9.64
CA SER A 124 -12.49 5.00 9.29
C SER A 124 -12.71 5.60 7.90
N GLU A 125 -11.68 6.21 7.30
CA GLU A 125 -11.77 6.92 6.03
C GLU A 125 -10.91 6.31 4.94
N ILE A 126 -11.38 6.44 3.70
CA ILE A 126 -10.62 6.16 2.47
C ILE A 126 -9.99 7.49 2.02
N GLN A 127 -8.66 7.52 1.96
CA GLN A 127 -7.89 8.62 1.43
C GLN A 127 -7.81 8.51 -0.09
N ILE A 128 -7.84 9.65 -0.79
CA ILE A 128 -7.68 9.70 -2.24
C ILE A 128 -6.54 10.64 -2.63
N SER A 129 -5.67 10.18 -3.51
CA SER A 129 -4.56 10.97 -4.05
C SER A 129 -4.48 10.85 -5.57
N LYS A 130 -3.75 11.76 -6.22
CA LYS A 130 -3.37 11.61 -7.63
C LYS A 130 -2.10 10.76 -7.68
N ILE A 131 -2.05 9.76 -8.56
CA ILE A 131 -0.91 8.84 -8.69
C ILE A 131 0.03 9.27 -9.81
N ASP A 132 1.34 9.21 -9.53
CA ASP A 132 2.36 8.72 -10.46
C ASP A 132 2.70 7.27 -10.05
N ARG A 133 2.52 6.33 -10.98
CA ARG A 133 2.22 4.87 -10.94
C ARG A 133 2.63 3.91 -9.80
N GLU A 134 3.39 4.27 -8.76
CA GLU A 134 4.07 3.27 -7.90
C GLU A 134 3.60 3.19 -6.42
N GLU A 135 2.67 4.03 -5.97
CA GLU A 135 2.36 4.16 -4.53
C GLU A 135 0.98 3.64 -4.10
N CYS A 136 0.23 2.99 -4.99
CA CYS A 136 -1.15 2.59 -4.71
C CYS A 136 -1.34 1.09 -4.49
N THR A 137 -0.65 0.54 -3.51
CA THR A 137 -0.75 -0.87 -3.13
C THR A 137 -1.33 -0.97 -1.73
N LEU A 138 -2.09 -2.05 -1.50
CA LEU A 138 -2.40 -2.38 -0.13
C LEU A 138 -1.08 -2.83 0.43
N GLY A 139 -0.75 -2.22 1.53
CA GLY A 139 0.44 -2.57 2.21
C GLY A 139 0.38 -3.98 2.84
N TYR A 140 0.28 -5.05 2.06
CA TYR A 140 0.48 -6.41 2.51
C TYR A 140 1.65 -7.00 1.76
N SER A 141 2.82 -6.79 2.34
CA SER A 141 3.99 -7.57 2.03
C SER A 141 3.86 -8.91 2.76
N SER A 142 2.98 -9.79 2.31
CA SER A 142 3.01 -11.21 2.69
C SER A 142 3.91 -12.02 1.75
N SER A 143 4.45 -11.41 0.70
CA SER A 143 5.43 -12.08 -0.16
C SER A 143 6.77 -12.16 0.55
N ASP A 144 7.28 -13.38 0.69
CA ASP A 144 8.63 -13.69 1.18
C ASP A 144 9.72 -12.82 0.53
N GLU A 145 9.52 -12.37 -0.72
CA GLU A 145 10.42 -11.47 -1.47
C GLU A 145 10.66 -10.09 -0.83
N CYS A 146 9.84 -9.69 0.14
CA CYS A 146 10.02 -8.45 0.86
C CYS A 146 10.92 -8.57 2.09
N PHE A 147 11.22 -9.79 2.51
CA PHE A 147 12.01 -10.09 3.68
C PHE A 147 13.30 -10.78 3.27
N ILE A 148 14.41 -10.07 3.42
CA ILE A 148 15.73 -10.65 3.23
C ILE A 148 16.05 -11.47 4.47
N THR A 149 16.13 -12.78 4.27
CA THR A 149 16.34 -13.80 5.33
C THR A 149 17.75 -14.42 5.30
N SER A 150 18.62 -13.87 4.46
CA SER A 150 20.02 -14.26 4.30
C SER A 150 20.90 -13.02 4.45
N GLU A 151 21.95 -13.12 5.27
CA GLU A 151 22.93 -12.03 5.44
C GLU A 151 23.59 -11.65 4.11
N GLU A 152 23.93 -12.65 3.29
CA GLU A 152 24.64 -12.45 2.02
C GLU A 152 23.82 -11.63 1.01
N ASP A 153 22.50 -11.61 1.19
CA ASP A 153 21.55 -10.92 0.30
C ASP A 153 21.19 -9.51 0.80
N VAL A 154 21.73 -9.07 1.95
CA VAL A 154 21.52 -7.71 2.45
C VAL A 154 22.22 -6.71 1.53
N GLN A 155 21.46 -5.71 1.07
CA GLN A 155 21.97 -4.70 0.15
C GLN A 155 21.84 -3.29 0.73
N PHE A 156 22.92 -2.53 0.65
CA PHE A 156 22.93 -1.12 1.04
C PHE A 156 23.13 -0.23 -0.17
N TYR A 157 22.59 1.00 -0.10
CA TYR A 157 22.58 1.92 -1.23
C TYR A 157 22.88 3.34 -0.76
N ARG A 158 23.76 4.02 -1.50
CA ARG A 158 24.10 5.44 -1.30
C ARG A 158 22.93 6.34 -1.74
N ASP A 159 23.01 7.64 -1.39
CA ASP A 159 22.03 8.68 -1.77
C ASP A 159 21.74 8.74 -3.28
N ASN A 160 22.75 8.44 -4.10
CA ASN A 160 22.62 8.45 -5.56
C ASN A 160 22.06 7.13 -6.13
N GLY A 161 21.66 6.18 -5.29
CA GLY A 161 21.09 4.89 -5.70
C GLY A 161 22.12 3.82 -6.05
N GLU A 162 23.41 4.11 -5.96
CA GLU A 162 24.47 3.13 -6.20
C GLU A 162 24.61 2.16 -5.03
N PRO A 163 24.86 0.86 -5.29
CA PRO A 163 25.11 -0.10 -4.22
C PRO A 163 26.35 0.31 -3.41
N TYR A 164 26.25 0.13 -2.10
CA TYR A 164 27.29 0.42 -1.12
C TYR A 164 27.79 -0.87 -0.50
N ASN A 165 29.02 -1.25 -0.82
CA ASN A 165 29.71 -2.42 -0.26
C ASN A 165 30.65 -2.05 0.91
N GLY A 166 30.42 -0.92 1.59
CA GLY A 166 31.37 -0.41 2.57
C GLY A 166 31.48 -1.32 3.80
N GLY A 167 32.72 -1.50 4.26
CA GLY A 167 33.14 -2.50 5.25
C GLY A 167 32.71 -2.28 6.70
N ASP A 168 31.89 -1.26 7.00
CA ASP A 168 31.23 -1.09 8.29
C ASP A 168 29.81 -1.66 8.17
N LYS A 169 29.70 -2.99 8.21
CA LYS A 169 28.39 -3.67 8.32
C LYS A 169 27.70 -3.20 9.61
N PHE A 170 26.36 -3.17 9.62
CA PHE A 170 25.66 -3.35 10.90
C PHE A 170 26.26 -4.63 11.51
N TYR A 171 26.73 -4.57 12.74
CA TYR A 171 27.23 -5.76 13.41
C TYR A 171 26.00 -6.55 13.82
N TYR A 172 25.32 -7.14 12.84
CA TYR A 172 24.24 -8.09 13.05
C TYR A 172 24.77 -9.08 14.07
N ASP A 173 24.22 -9.04 15.29
CA ASP A 173 24.62 -9.95 16.33
C ASP A 173 24.16 -11.33 15.89
N TYR A 174 25.11 -12.08 15.30
CA TYR A 174 24.79 -13.28 14.56
C TYR A 174 24.30 -14.34 15.53
N ASN A 175 23.01 -14.54 15.51
CA ASN A 175 22.35 -15.61 16.24
C ASN A 175 22.11 -16.75 15.26
N ASP A 176 22.73 -17.90 15.53
CA ASP A 176 22.38 -19.14 14.84
C ASP A 176 21.02 -19.61 15.35
N TYR A 177 19.98 -19.39 14.55
CA TYR A 177 18.64 -19.87 14.85
C TYR A 177 18.53 -21.34 14.46
N GLY A 178 17.78 -22.11 15.25
CA GLY A 178 17.75 -23.57 15.11
C GLY A 178 17.32 -24.05 13.72
N PRO A 179 17.51 -25.33 13.40
CA PRO A 179 17.09 -25.88 12.11
C PRO A 179 15.60 -25.64 11.86
N GLY A 180 15.27 -25.03 10.72
CA GLY A 180 13.89 -24.69 10.36
C GLY A 180 13.42 -23.31 10.85
N GLU A 181 14.29 -22.53 11.48
CA GLU A 181 14.01 -21.15 11.88
C GLU A 181 14.73 -20.16 10.95
N THR A 182 14.25 -18.92 10.94
CA THR A 182 14.81 -17.83 10.16
C THR A 182 14.65 -16.50 10.89
N ALA A 183 15.50 -15.54 10.52
CA ALA A 183 15.41 -14.16 10.95
C ALA A 183 15.20 -13.23 9.76
N ILE A 184 14.73 -12.02 10.03
CA ILE A 184 14.65 -10.94 9.05
C ILE A 184 15.88 -10.06 9.23
N TYR A 185 16.77 -10.06 8.23
CA TYR A 185 17.99 -9.24 8.21
C TYR A 185 17.76 -7.88 7.56
N GLN A 186 16.85 -7.80 6.59
CA GLN A 186 16.51 -6.55 5.93
C GLN A 186 15.13 -6.59 5.29
N TYR A 187 14.41 -5.47 5.36
CA TYR A 187 13.17 -5.24 4.62
C TYR A 187 13.46 -4.59 3.27
N ASN A 188 12.91 -5.17 2.20
CA ASN A 188 13.18 -4.73 0.83
C ASN A 188 12.28 -3.55 0.41
N PHE A 189 12.53 -2.38 0.97
CA PHE A 189 11.84 -1.13 0.62
C PHE A 189 12.00 -0.71 -0.86
N LYS A 190 13.02 -1.22 -1.57
CA LYS A 190 13.24 -0.96 -3.00
C LYS A 190 12.24 -1.69 -3.89
N ASN A 191 11.78 -2.86 -3.46
CA ASN A 191 10.76 -3.59 -4.19
C ASN A 191 9.44 -2.79 -4.08
N PRO A 192 8.86 -2.33 -5.21
CA PRO A 192 7.64 -1.53 -5.21
C PRO A 192 6.42 -2.31 -4.70
N ASN A 193 6.50 -3.65 -4.69
CA ASN A 193 5.45 -4.51 -4.14
C ASN A 193 5.53 -4.62 -2.59
N CYS A 194 6.58 -4.09 -1.97
CA CYS A 194 6.76 -4.10 -0.53
C CYS A 194 6.14 -2.87 0.12
N SER A 195 5.40 -3.16 1.18
CA SER A 195 4.48 -2.30 1.91
C SER A 195 5.16 -1.36 2.93
N LEU A 196 4.49 -0.25 3.28
CA LEU A 196 4.83 0.55 4.48
C LEU A 196 4.10 0.10 5.76
N ASN A 197 3.09 -0.75 5.65
CA ASN A 197 2.42 -1.43 6.75
C ASN A 197 2.80 -2.91 6.73
N VAL A 198 3.67 -3.35 7.62
CA VAL A 198 4.24 -4.70 7.53
C VAL A 198 3.47 -5.64 8.43
N VAL A 199 2.99 -6.75 7.88
CA VAL A 199 2.62 -7.93 8.68
C VAL A 199 3.75 -8.93 8.47
N ILE A 200 4.55 -9.17 9.51
CA ILE A 200 5.60 -10.18 9.43
C ILE A 200 4.92 -11.55 9.50
N PRO A 201 5.12 -12.43 8.51
CA PRO A 201 4.49 -13.75 8.53
C PRO A 201 5.15 -14.65 9.59
N ASP A 202 4.40 -15.62 10.11
CA ASP A 202 4.93 -16.64 11.04
C ASP A 202 6.04 -17.49 10.38
N THR A 203 6.01 -17.61 9.05
CA THR A 203 6.99 -18.35 8.26
C THR A 203 7.40 -17.60 6.99
N ILE A 204 8.67 -17.67 6.62
CA ILE A 204 9.21 -17.21 5.33
C ILE A 204 9.95 -18.37 4.68
N ASN A 205 9.65 -18.68 3.42
CA ASN A 205 10.25 -19.80 2.66
C ASN A 205 10.17 -21.15 3.42
N GLY A 206 9.06 -21.37 4.15
CA GLY A 206 8.83 -22.58 4.95
C GLY A 206 9.62 -22.67 6.25
N LYS A 207 10.35 -21.62 6.65
CA LYS A 207 11.05 -21.52 7.94
C LYS A 207 10.32 -20.57 8.88
N THR A 208 10.27 -20.91 10.17
CA THR A 208 9.62 -20.09 11.20
C THR A 208 10.39 -18.80 11.46
N VAL A 209 9.71 -17.65 11.41
CA VAL A 209 10.32 -16.34 11.71
C VAL A 209 10.43 -16.18 13.22
N VAL A 210 11.66 -16.21 13.73
CA VAL A 210 11.92 -16.15 15.18
C VAL A 210 12.61 -14.87 15.61
N ALA A 211 13.11 -14.08 14.67
CA ALA A 211 13.89 -12.90 14.98
C ALA A 211 13.76 -11.79 13.94
N ILE A 212 13.90 -10.57 14.44
CA ILE A 212 14.04 -9.34 13.66
C ILE A 212 15.40 -8.78 14.02
N GLU A 213 16.34 -8.80 13.08
CA GLU A 213 17.75 -8.50 13.35
C GLU A 213 18.03 -7.00 13.47
N GLU A 214 19.28 -6.68 13.84
CA GLU A 214 19.76 -5.30 13.94
C GLU A 214 19.40 -4.51 12.66
N GLY A 215 18.67 -3.39 12.82
CA GLY A 215 18.33 -2.52 11.70
C GLY A 215 17.47 -3.15 10.60
N ALA A 216 16.83 -4.30 10.82
CA ALA A 216 16.08 -5.04 9.79
C ALA A 216 15.07 -4.18 9.01
N PHE A 217 14.40 -3.24 9.69
CA PHE A 217 13.42 -2.33 9.10
C PHE A 217 13.88 -0.87 9.14
N ILE A 218 15.18 -0.59 9.19
CA ILE A 218 15.69 0.78 9.30
C ILE A 218 15.25 1.65 8.11
N SER A 219 14.75 2.84 8.42
CA SER A 219 14.30 3.87 7.46
C SER A 219 15.09 5.17 7.65
N GLY A 220 15.16 6.00 6.60
CA GLY A 220 15.82 7.30 6.62
C GLY A 220 17.32 7.25 6.32
N ALA A 221 17.97 8.42 6.39
CA ALA A 221 19.40 8.59 6.17
C ALA A 221 20.18 8.21 7.44
N TYR A 222 20.60 6.95 7.54
CA TYR A 222 21.47 6.51 8.63
C TYR A 222 22.70 5.78 8.11
N TYR A 223 23.87 6.30 8.53
CA TYR A 223 25.23 5.88 8.21
C TYR A 223 25.54 5.77 6.72
N TYR A 224 24.84 4.95 5.92
CA TYR A 224 24.97 4.89 4.45
C TYR A 224 23.70 4.38 3.75
N ILE A 225 22.60 4.23 4.49
CA ILE A 225 21.31 3.77 3.99
C ILE A 225 20.43 4.98 3.74
N VAL A 226 19.79 5.02 2.57
CA VAL A 226 18.87 6.10 2.19
C VAL A 226 17.54 5.49 1.77
N GLN A 227 16.83 4.96 2.76
CA GLN A 227 15.46 4.51 2.58
C GLN A 227 14.58 5.74 2.71
N LYS A 228 14.01 6.22 1.59
CA LYS A 228 13.04 7.34 1.61
C LYS A 228 11.65 6.91 2.09
N LYS A 229 11.46 5.61 2.30
CA LYS A 229 10.22 4.97 2.72
C LYS A 229 10.31 4.65 4.20
N ALA A 230 9.31 5.10 4.96
CA ALA A 230 9.20 4.88 6.39
C ALA A 230 7.92 4.09 6.68
N LEU A 231 8.03 3.05 7.49
CA LEU A 231 6.89 2.24 7.90
C LEU A 231 5.93 3.05 8.77
N THR A 232 4.64 2.76 8.63
CA THR A 232 3.54 3.36 9.40
C THR A 232 2.93 2.40 10.41
N SER A 233 3.01 1.09 10.16
CA SER A 233 2.65 0.05 11.13
C SER A 233 3.46 -1.22 10.92
N VAL A 234 3.66 -1.99 11.99
CA VAL A 234 4.23 -3.33 11.95
C VAL A 234 3.44 -4.25 12.88
N THR A 235 3.02 -5.40 12.38
CA THR A 235 2.50 -6.52 13.16
C THR A 235 3.57 -7.59 13.27
N ILE A 236 3.95 -7.91 14.51
CA ILE A 236 4.97 -8.91 14.83
C ILE A 236 4.26 -10.21 15.23
N PRO A 237 4.59 -11.36 14.62
CA PRO A 237 3.97 -12.63 14.96
C PRO A 237 4.45 -13.16 16.32
N ASN A 238 3.64 -14.03 16.92
CA ASN A 238 3.96 -14.67 18.21
C ASN A 238 5.10 -15.70 18.11
N THR A 239 5.65 -15.93 16.91
CA THR A 239 6.84 -16.76 16.70
C THR A 239 8.13 -15.99 17.01
N VAL A 240 8.11 -14.66 16.96
CA VAL A 240 9.30 -13.82 17.21
C VAL A 240 9.65 -13.84 18.69
N ARG A 241 10.93 -14.11 18.97
CA ARG A 241 11.54 -14.14 20.30
C ARG A 241 12.61 -13.07 20.51
N TYR A 242 13.21 -12.57 19.44
CA TYR A 242 14.31 -11.59 19.47
C TYR A 242 14.04 -10.40 18.56
N ILE A 243 14.26 -9.19 19.07
CA ILE A 243 14.27 -7.94 18.31
C ILE A 243 15.63 -7.27 18.54
N GLY A 244 16.42 -7.11 17.48
CA GLY A 244 17.76 -6.55 17.54
C GLY A 244 17.80 -5.03 17.62
N ASP A 245 19.00 -4.53 17.88
CA ASP A 245 19.29 -3.09 18.00
C ASP A 245 18.80 -2.32 16.78
N TYR A 246 18.19 -1.16 17.01
CA TYR A 246 17.72 -0.27 15.92
C TYR A 246 16.78 -0.91 14.88
N ALA A 247 16.19 -2.09 15.15
CA ALA A 247 15.38 -2.85 14.19
C ALA A 247 14.36 -2.00 13.43
N PHE A 248 13.69 -1.05 14.10
CA PHE A 248 12.67 -0.17 13.52
C PHE A 248 13.08 1.30 13.45
N ARG A 249 14.38 1.62 13.54
CA ARG A 249 14.85 3.01 13.60
C ARG A 249 14.45 3.81 12.37
N GLY A 250 14.05 5.06 12.59
CA GLY A 250 13.77 6.04 11.51
C GLY A 250 12.45 5.80 10.76
N ASN A 251 11.57 4.97 11.30
CA ASN A 251 10.20 4.80 10.80
C ASN A 251 9.21 5.78 11.46
N ASN A 252 7.99 5.84 10.92
CA ASN A 252 6.87 6.65 11.40
C ASN A 252 5.87 5.82 12.22
N LEU A 253 6.36 4.81 12.95
CA LEU A 253 5.51 3.96 13.78
C LEU A 253 4.96 4.77 14.96
N LEU A 254 3.63 4.93 15.00
CA LEU A 254 2.94 5.57 16.12
C LEU A 254 2.74 4.60 17.29
N THR A 255 2.48 3.34 16.96
CA THR A 255 2.29 2.24 17.90
C THR A 255 2.97 0.98 17.36
N LEU A 256 3.47 0.15 18.27
CA LEU A 256 4.00 -1.17 17.96
C LEU A 256 3.61 -2.10 19.10
N THR A 257 2.82 -3.13 18.79
CA THR A 257 2.47 -4.17 19.77
C THR A 257 3.57 -5.22 19.79
N ILE A 258 4.25 -5.34 20.93
CA ILE A 258 5.25 -6.39 21.16
C ILE A 258 4.54 -7.64 21.69
N PRO A 259 4.62 -8.78 21.01
CA PRO A 259 4.00 -10.01 21.50
C PRO A 259 4.75 -10.56 22.71
N ASN A 260 4.04 -11.30 23.58
CA ASN A 260 4.61 -11.88 24.80
C ASN A 260 5.70 -12.93 24.54
N SER A 261 5.82 -13.41 23.30
CA SER A 261 6.86 -14.33 22.87
C SER A 261 8.24 -13.68 22.81
N VAL A 262 8.31 -12.36 22.67
CA VAL A 262 9.56 -11.60 22.62
C VAL A 262 10.19 -11.61 24.00
N ASN A 263 11.33 -12.28 24.14
CA ASN A 263 12.07 -12.38 25.40
C ASN A 263 13.32 -11.49 25.44
N THR A 264 13.76 -10.99 24.29
CA THR A 264 14.96 -10.16 24.16
C THR A 264 14.70 -9.00 23.21
N ILE A 265 15.06 -7.79 23.65
CA ILE A 265 15.05 -6.55 22.85
C ILE A 265 16.41 -5.88 23.06
N GLY A 266 17.09 -5.56 21.96
CA GLY A 266 18.33 -4.76 21.93
C GLY A 266 18.11 -3.30 22.30
#